data_AF-A0AAV5NUY6-F1
#
_entry.id   AF-A0AAV5NUY6-F1
#
_cell.length_a   1.000
_cell.length_b   1.000
_cell.length_c   1.000
_cell.angle_alpha   90.00
_cell.angle_beta   90.00
_cell.angle_gamma   90.00
#
_symmetry.space_group_name_H-M   'P 1'
#
loop_
_entity.id
_entity.type
_entity.pdbx_description
1 polymer ?
#
loop_
_entity_poly.entity_id
_entity_poly.type
_entity_poly.pdbx_seq_one_letter_code
_entity_poly.pdbx_strand_id
1 'polypeptide(L)'
;MKKNSMLTYFVPIATITAVYSSQAHAVYNGVEVVPQDESYMVYLLGAGTTCSGALIAPNTVLTAAHCAFDNLNAHFLYSKNKDGTVNGESRKVVKAHSINHLYTFDDPRKYYDIAILELEGTPDHVEFLPVASGSIPLGAEVYPLGYSSGQLKKMPVPARVAATENSKAYYIEAYFSQCPNSPNYSNTYYNQPSVKGDEARCNYLEYAFENRREPISQTQYTISVENPSLPPSHPNYSLDESSGFVTKYGSTRGDSGGPLIFDGKIYGVASSVANIYSAPHNVATFYEGLGREGAYNWIVETVKDIQTRVTATSLSSEEKPEFRPIIFPDY
;
A
#
# COMPACT_ATOMS: atom_id res chain seq x y z
N MET A 1 24.25 59.39 -44.89
CA MET A 1 23.18 58.37 -44.93
C MET A 1 23.26 57.56 -43.64
N LYS A 2 22.22 57.64 -42.80
CA LYS A 2 22.15 56.96 -41.49
C LYS A 2 22.09 55.44 -41.70
N LYS A 3 23.00 54.68 -41.09
CA LYS A 3 22.91 53.22 -40.99
C LYS A 3 22.41 52.88 -39.58
N ASN A 4 21.11 52.59 -39.48
CA ASN A 4 20.51 51.96 -38.32
C ASN A 4 20.92 50.47 -38.34
N SER A 5 21.54 49.97 -37.28
CA SER A 5 21.69 48.54 -37.03
C SER A 5 20.96 48.22 -35.73
N MET A 6 19.88 47.44 -35.85
CA MET A 6 19.05 46.94 -34.76
C MET A 6 19.88 46.23 -33.69
N LEU A 7 19.61 46.55 -32.43
CA LEU A 7 20.03 45.75 -31.28
C LEU A 7 18.95 44.68 -31.05
N THR A 8 19.23 43.43 -31.40
CA THR A 8 18.32 42.31 -31.21
C THR A 8 18.31 41.91 -29.73
N TYR A 9 17.26 42.29 -29.00
CA TYR A 9 17.02 41.81 -27.64
C TYR A 9 16.55 40.35 -27.68
N PHE A 10 17.40 39.42 -27.26
CA PHE A 10 16.97 38.07 -26.93
C PHE A 10 16.22 38.11 -25.59
N VAL A 11 14.90 37.99 -25.63
CA VAL A 11 14.10 37.67 -24.45
C VAL A 11 14.15 36.15 -24.27
N PRO A 12 14.74 35.61 -23.19
CA PRO A 12 14.64 34.19 -22.93
C PRO A 12 13.16 33.89 -22.59
N ILE A 13 12.49 33.17 -23.50
CA ILE A 13 11.18 32.57 -23.22
C ILE A 13 11.45 31.47 -22.20
N ALA A 14 11.30 31.78 -20.91
CA ALA A 14 11.24 30.79 -19.86
C ALA A 14 9.96 29.98 -20.08
N THR A 15 10.10 28.81 -20.71
CA THR A 15 9.04 27.81 -20.76
C THR A 15 8.79 27.35 -19.33
N ILE A 16 7.74 27.89 -18.70
CA ILE A 16 7.17 27.36 -17.46
C ILE A 16 6.59 26.01 -17.86
N THR A 17 7.38 24.95 -17.71
CA THR A 17 6.84 23.59 -17.64
C THR A 17 6.04 23.53 -16.35
N ALA A 18 4.71 23.64 -16.48
CA ALA A 18 3.82 23.28 -15.40
C ALA A 18 4.08 21.81 -15.07
N VAL A 19 4.82 21.58 -13.98
CA VAL A 19 4.90 20.26 -13.36
C VAL A 19 3.49 19.98 -12.85
N TYR A 20 2.69 19.30 -13.66
CA TYR A 20 1.43 18.73 -13.21
C TYR A 20 1.80 17.72 -12.13
N SER A 21 1.70 18.15 -10.87
CA SER A 21 1.59 17.23 -9.74
C SER A 21 0.35 16.38 -10.02
N SER A 22 0.55 15.17 -10.50
CA SER A 22 -0.52 14.17 -10.55
C SER A 22 -0.97 14.01 -9.10
N GLN A 23 -2.17 14.50 -8.76
CA GLN A 23 -2.79 14.19 -7.47
C GLN A 23 -2.73 12.66 -7.34
N ALA A 24 -2.00 12.18 -6.33
CA ALA A 24 -1.92 10.75 -6.12
C ALA A 24 -3.31 10.31 -5.64
N HIS A 25 -3.98 9.54 -6.49
CA HIS A 25 -5.29 9.00 -6.18
C HIS A 25 -5.07 7.84 -5.22
N ALA A 26 -5.47 7.97 -3.96
CA ALA A 26 -5.59 6.82 -3.07
C ALA A 26 -6.44 5.76 -3.73
N VAL A 27 -5.95 4.52 -3.84
CA VAL A 27 -6.54 3.49 -4.71
C VAL A 27 -6.94 4.08 -6.06
N TYR A 28 -6.07 3.98 -7.07
CA TYR A 28 -6.33 4.50 -8.41
C TYR A 28 -7.71 4.08 -8.93
N ASN A 29 -8.49 5.05 -9.43
CA ASN A 29 -9.92 4.94 -9.81
C ASN A 29 -10.90 4.51 -8.69
N GLY A 30 -10.45 4.40 -7.45
CA GLY A 30 -11.29 4.13 -6.29
C GLY A 30 -12.26 5.27 -5.97
N VAL A 31 -13.26 4.95 -5.16
CA VAL A 31 -14.26 5.89 -4.66
C VAL A 31 -13.85 6.42 -3.29
N GLU A 32 -14.15 7.68 -3.02
CA GLU A 32 -13.93 8.26 -1.69
C GLU A 32 -14.79 7.57 -0.65
N VAL A 33 -14.20 7.33 0.51
CA VAL A 33 -14.87 6.75 1.68
C VAL A 33 -14.93 7.79 2.78
N VAL A 34 -16.05 7.82 3.50
CA VAL A 34 -16.17 8.62 4.71
C VAL A 34 -15.27 7.97 5.78
N PRO A 35 -14.24 8.67 6.30
CA PRO A 35 -13.28 8.04 7.22
C PRO A 35 -13.89 7.43 8.47
N GLN A 36 -15.07 7.89 8.90
CA GLN A 36 -15.80 7.32 10.04
C GLN A 36 -16.26 5.88 9.80
N ASP A 37 -16.62 5.54 8.56
CA ASP A 37 -17.11 4.20 8.21
C ASP A 37 -15.99 3.15 8.22
N GLU A 38 -14.73 3.60 8.09
CA GLU A 38 -13.53 2.78 8.14
C GLU A 38 -12.58 3.36 9.21
N SER A 39 -13.10 3.63 10.41
CA SER A 39 -12.42 4.42 11.46
C SER A 39 -11.08 3.82 11.96
N TYR A 40 -10.83 2.53 11.68
CA TYR A 40 -9.55 1.87 11.92
C TYR A 40 -8.44 2.31 10.97
N MET A 41 -8.77 2.96 9.85
CA MET A 41 -7.80 3.37 8.85
C MET A 41 -6.96 4.56 9.32
N VAL A 42 -5.65 4.41 9.21
CA VAL A 42 -4.67 5.40 9.64
C VAL A 42 -3.92 5.95 8.43
N TYR A 43 -3.88 7.28 8.32
CA TYR A 43 -3.01 7.97 7.37
C TYR A 43 -1.69 8.31 8.05
N LEU A 44 -0.59 7.76 7.53
CA LEU A 44 0.75 7.94 8.10
C LEU A 44 1.50 9.01 7.31
N LEU A 45 1.94 10.06 8.00
CA LEU A 45 2.61 11.21 7.40
C LEU A 45 3.89 11.57 8.17
N GLY A 46 5.03 11.61 7.47
CA GLY A 46 6.32 11.94 8.07
C GLY A 46 7.46 11.89 7.06
N ALA A 47 8.59 12.55 7.33
CA ALA A 47 9.82 12.49 6.50
C ALA A 47 9.64 12.75 4.99
N GLY A 48 8.61 13.50 4.58
CA GLY A 48 8.30 13.75 3.17
C GLY A 48 7.69 12.56 2.41
N THR A 49 7.25 11.53 3.14
CA THR A 49 6.57 10.35 2.60
C THR A 49 5.22 10.13 3.26
N THR A 50 4.37 9.36 2.59
CA THR A 50 3.03 9.02 3.02
C THR A 50 2.81 7.53 2.92
N CYS A 51 2.07 6.98 3.88
CA CYS A 51 1.64 5.59 3.90
C CYS A 51 0.25 5.48 4.50
N SER A 52 -0.29 4.27 4.48
CA SER A 52 -1.50 3.87 5.17
C SER A 52 -1.16 2.87 6.28
N GLY A 53 -2.10 2.66 7.19
CA GLY A 53 -2.02 1.66 8.25
C GLY A 53 -3.41 1.35 8.79
N ALA A 54 -3.47 0.42 9.73
CA ALA A 54 -4.72 0.06 10.41
C ALA A 54 -4.52 -0.06 11.92
N LEU A 55 -5.44 0.49 12.69
CA LEU A 55 -5.49 0.27 14.13
C LEU A 55 -5.90 -1.19 14.39
N ILE A 56 -5.07 -1.91 15.16
CA ILE A 56 -5.31 -3.33 15.50
C ILE A 56 -5.52 -3.58 17.00
N ALA A 57 -5.22 -2.56 17.81
CA ALA A 57 -5.48 -2.48 19.24
C ALA A 57 -5.29 -1.03 19.70
N PRO A 58 -5.70 -0.63 20.92
CA PRO A 58 -5.36 0.69 21.46
C PRO A 58 -3.86 1.00 21.32
N ASN A 59 -3.56 2.20 20.84
CA ASN A 59 -2.23 2.75 20.62
C ASN A 59 -1.36 1.91 19.68
N THR A 60 -1.97 1.03 18.87
CA THR A 60 -1.24 0.04 18.09
C THR A 60 -1.71 0.04 16.64
N VAL A 61 -0.85 0.47 15.74
CA VAL A 61 -1.10 0.50 14.29
C VAL A 61 -0.24 -0.54 13.59
N LEU A 62 -0.86 -1.38 12.76
CA LEU A 62 -0.19 -2.28 11.83
C LEU A 62 0.05 -1.54 10.50
N THR A 63 1.26 -1.66 9.95
CA THR A 63 1.63 -1.07 8.66
C THR A 63 2.78 -1.87 8.02
N ALA A 64 3.26 -1.43 6.85
CA ALA A 64 4.42 -2.00 6.20
C ALA A 64 5.72 -1.54 6.90
N ALA A 65 6.73 -2.40 6.97
CA ALA A 65 8.02 -2.04 7.59
C ALA A 65 8.70 -0.90 6.84
N HIS A 66 8.56 -0.87 5.51
CA HIS A 66 9.06 0.22 4.70
C HIS A 66 8.33 1.55 4.92
N CYS A 67 7.28 1.60 5.75
CA CYS A 67 6.58 2.82 6.16
C CYS A 67 6.98 3.30 7.57
N ALA A 68 7.75 2.50 8.32
CA ALA A 68 8.06 2.74 9.73
C ALA A 68 9.30 3.63 9.91
N PHE A 69 9.21 4.89 9.48
CA PHE A 69 10.29 5.88 9.61
C PHE A 69 10.19 6.70 10.91
N ASP A 70 11.27 7.39 11.27
CA ASP A 70 11.29 8.29 12.42
C ASP A 70 10.38 9.52 12.23
N ASN A 71 9.87 10.07 13.33
CA ASN A 71 9.01 11.28 13.39
C ASN A 71 7.71 11.19 12.59
N LEU A 72 7.10 10.00 12.55
CA LEU A 72 5.83 9.73 11.88
C LEU A 72 4.64 10.20 12.74
N ASN A 73 3.62 10.77 12.10
CA ASN A 73 2.32 11.04 12.71
C ASN A 73 1.26 10.11 12.13
N ALA A 74 0.42 9.58 13.00
CA ALA A 74 -0.76 8.79 12.66
C ALA A 74 -2.00 9.69 12.69
N HIS A 75 -2.62 9.88 11.52
CA HIS A 75 -3.84 10.65 11.38
C HIS A 75 -5.06 9.73 11.26
N PHE A 76 -6.04 9.97 12.11
CA PHE A 76 -7.32 9.26 12.18
C PHE A 76 -8.43 10.14 11.64
N LEU A 77 -9.47 9.51 11.07
CA LEU A 77 -10.61 10.20 10.49
C LEU A 77 -10.20 11.29 9.48
N TYR A 78 -9.06 11.10 8.82
CA TYR A 78 -8.42 12.12 7.99
C TYR A 78 -9.24 12.36 6.72
N SER A 79 -9.61 13.61 6.46
CA SER A 79 -10.24 14.02 5.20
C SER A 79 -9.78 15.41 4.80
N LYS A 80 -9.76 15.67 3.49
CA LYS A 80 -9.40 16.97 2.95
C LYS A 80 -10.54 17.52 2.08
N ASN A 81 -11.15 18.60 2.55
CA ASN A 81 -12.23 19.28 1.84
C ASN A 81 -11.71 20.03 0.60
N LYS A 82 -12.62 20.37 -0.32
CA LYS A 82 -12.31 21.13 -1.56
C LYS A 82 -11.74 22.53 -1.30
N ASP A 83 -12.10 23.13 -0.17
CA ASP A 83 -11.57 24.41 0.29
C ASP A 83 -10.16 24.30 0.91
N GLY A 84 -9.62 23.08 1.02
CA GLY A 84 -8.32 22.78 1.60
C GLY A 84 -8.34 22.51 3.10
N THR A 85 -9.49 22.64 3.76
CA THR A 85 -9.64 22.32 5.19
C THR A 85 -9.37 20.83 5.42
N VAL A 86 -8.55 20.52 6.43
CA VAL A 86 -8.23 19.15 6.85
C VAL A 86 -8.99 18.85 8.13
N ASN A 87 -9.71 17.73 8.17
CA ASN A 87 -10.34 17.21 9.37
C ASN A 87 -9.60 15.95 9.86
N GLY A 88 -9.91 15.56 11.10
CA GLY A 88 -9.36 14.37 11.74
C GLY A 88 -8.44 14.72 12.91
N GLU A 89 -7.88 13.67 13.52
CA GLU A 89 -7.03 13.78 14.69
C GLU A 89 -5.65 13.20 14.40
N SER A 90 -4.61 13.78 15.01
CA SER A 90 -3.24 13.29 14.89
C SER A 90 -2.76 12.72 16.21
N ARG A 91 -1.95 11.67 16.15
CA ARG A 91 -1.20 11.10 17.28
C ARG A 91 0.23 10.83 16.85
N LYS A 92 1.20 11.17 17.69
CA LYS A 92 2.60 10.84 17.43
C LYS A 92 2.83 9.34 17.53
N VAL A 93 3.65 8.83 16.62
CA VAL A 93 4.27 7.51 16.75
C VAL A 93 5.44 7.65 17.74
N VAL A 94 5.36 6.94 18.87
CA VAL A 94 6.38 6.99 19.92
C VAL A 94 7.43 5.89 19.78
N LYS A 95 7.07 4.78 19.12
CA LYS A 95 7.98 3.67 18.86
C LYS A 95 7.53 2.87 17.64
N ALA A 96 8.50 2.41 16.85
CA ALA A 96 8.29 1.43 15.79
C ALA A 96 8.89 0.09 16.20
N HIS A 97 8.16 -1.00 15.94
CA HIS A 97 8.57 -2.37 16.22
C HIS A 97 8.70 -3.13 14.90
N SER A 98 9.84 -3.79 14.73
CA SER A 98 10.13 -4.62 13.54
C SER A 98 10.38 -6.07 13.95
N ILE A 99 9.81 -6.96 13.15
CA ILE A 99 9.94 -8.42 13.26
C ILE A 99 11.27 -8.98 12.73
N ASN A 100 12.14 -8.15 12.16
CA ASN A 100 13.36 -8.60 11.47
C ASN A 100 14.35 -9.41 12.35
N HIS A 101 14.18 -9.42 13.67
CA HIS A 101 14.95 -10.29 14.56
C HIS A 101 14.59 -11.77 14.44
N LEU A 102 13.41 -12.12 13.91
CA LEU A 102 12.99 -13.52 13.71
C LEU A 102 13.65 -14.17 12.50
N TYR A 103 14.16 -13.37 11.54
CA TYR A 103 14.72 -13.91 10.30
C TYR A 103 15.93 -13.10 9.85
N THR A 104 17.02 -13.81 9.59
CA THR A 104 18.21 -13.24 8.98
C THR A 104 18.09 -13.29 7.46
N PHE A 105 18.33 -12.16 6.80
CA PHE A 105 18.45 -12.09 5.35
C PHE A 105 19.89 -11.75 4.99
N ASP A 106 20.49 -12.50 4.06
CA ASP A 106 21.85 -12.22 3.57
C ASP A 106 21.93 -10.87 2.86
N ASP A 107 20.85 -10.49 2.20
CA ASP A 107 20.69 -9.17 1.60
C ASP A 107 19.95 -8.26 2.60
N PRO A 108 20.60 -7.22 3.15
CA PRO A 108 19.98 -6.32 4.13
C PRO A 108 18.81 -5.51 3.56
N ARG A 109 18.64 -5.50 2.23
CA ARG A 109 17.46 -4.92 1.59
C ARG A 109 16.25 -5.82 1.75
N LYS A 110 16.42 -7.13 1.94
CA LYS A 110 15.28 -8.03 2.14
C LYS A 110 14.90 -8.03 3.61
N TYR A 111 13.60 -7.83 3.86
CA TYR A 111 13.02 -7.92 5.17
C TYR A 111 11.57 -8.40 5.03
N TYR A 112 10.99 -8.82 6.15
CA TYR A 112 9.56 -9.09 6.20
C TYR A 112 8.85 -7.75 6.37
N ASP A 113 8.08 -7.34 5.35
CA ASP A 113 7.59 -5.97 5.21
C ASP A 113 6.36 -5.67 6.08
N ILE A 114 6.49 -5.91 7.39
CA ILE A 114 5.48 -5.66 8.42
C ILE A 114 6.13 -4.94 9.60
N ALA A 115 5.44 -3.92 10.10
CA ALA A 115 5.80 -3.23 11.34
C ALA A 115 4.56 -2.91 12.19
N ILE A 116 4.80 -2.76 13.48
CA ILE A 116 3.82 -2.24 14.44
C ILE A 116 4.31 -0.88 14.93
N LEU A 117 3.43 0.11 14.90
CA LEU A 117 3.67 1.44 15.43
C LEU A 117 2.92 1.58 16.76
N GLU A 118 3.65 1.96 17.80
CA GLU A 118 3.10 2.34 19.10
C GLU A 118 2.84 3.85 19.09
N LEU A 119 1.62 4.24 19.45
CA LEU A 119 1.16 5.63 19.47
C LEU A 119 1.16 6.20 20.90
N GLU A 120 1.25 7.52 21.02
CA GLU A 120 1.09 8.21 22.31
C GLU A 120 -0.32 8.08 22.90
N GLY A 121 -1.31 7.75 22.08
CA GLY A 121 -2.71 7.56 22.45
C GLY A 121 -3.55 7.14 21.25
N THR A 122 -4.76 6.65 21.53
CA THR A 122 -5.81 6.40 20.52
C THR A 122 -6.85 7.51 20.62
N PRO A 123 -7.35 8.07 19.52
CA PRO A 123 -8.53 8.92 19.56
C PRO A 123 -9.75 8.21 20.11
N ASP A 124 -10.70 8.97 20.62
CA ASP A 124 -12.01 8.42 20.98
C ASP A 124 -12.78 8.05 19.70
N HIS A 125 -13.74 7.12 19.84
CA HIS A 125 -14.70 6.78 18.78
C HIS A 125 -14.08 6.25 17.46
N VAL A 126 -12.88 5.67 17.53
CA VAL A 126 -12.30 4.85 16.45
C VAL A 126 -12.30 3.37 16.83
N GLU A 127 -12.51 2.51 15.84
CA GLU A 127 -12.48 1.06 16.03
C GLU A 127 -11.12 0.47 15.59
N PHE A 128 -10.83 -0.74 16.04
CA PHE A 128 -9.68 -1.52 15.59
C PHE A 128 -10.14 -2.85 15.01
N LEU A 129 -9.36 -3.40 14.08
CA LEU A 129 -9.65 -4.70 13.46
C LEU A 129 -8.72 -5.79 13.98
N PRO A 130 -9.23 -7.02 14.20
CA PRO A 130 -8.38 -8.16 14.52
C PRO A 130 -7.50 -8.55 13.33
N VAL A 131 -6.32 -9.08 13.63
CA VAL A 131 -5.44 -9.73 12.64
C VAL A 131 -5.80 -11.21 12.49
N ALA A 132 -5.64 -11.75 11.29
CA ALA A 132 -5.81 -13.18 11.02
C ALA A 132 -4.53 -13.97 11.33
N SER A 133 -4.70 -15.18 11.86
CA SER A 133 -3.62 -16.17 12.04
C SER A 133 -3.48 -17.14 10.85
N GLY A 134 -4.56 -17.31 10.08
CA GLY A 134 -4.65 -18.26 8.97
C GLY A 134 -4.35 -17.66 7.60
N SER A 135 -4.37 -18.51 6.57
CA SER A 135 -4.27 -18.08 5.18
C SER A 135 -5.58 -17.47 4.69
N ILE A 136 -5.48 -16.51 3.78
CA ILE A 136 -6.62 -16.02 3.02
C ILE A 136 -6.94 -17.00 1.87
N PRO A 137 -8.21 -17.35 1.59
CA PRO A 137 -8.55 -18.25 0.50
C PRO A 137 -8.19 -17.68 -0.88
N LEU A 138 -7.76 -18.55 -1.80
CA LEU A 138 -7.67 -18.19 -3.22
C LEU A 138 -9.05 -17.83 -3.76
N GLY A 139 -9.13 -16.77 -4.57
CA GLY A 139 -10.38 -16.24 -5.11
C GLY A 139 -11.18 -15.39 -4.12
N ALA A 140 -10.71 -15.19 -2.88
CA ALA A 140 -11.34 -14.28 -1.93
C ALA A 140 -11.50 -12.88 -2.55
N GLU A 141 -12.70 -12.33 -2.42
CA GLU A 141 -13.03 -10.99 -2.87
C GLU A 141 -12.65 -9.98 -1.79
N VAL A 142 -11.76 -9.06 -2.14
CA VAL A 142 -11.19 -8.07 -1.23
C VAL A 142 -11.35 -6.67 -1.81
N TYR A 143 -11.44 -5.68 -0.95
CA TYR A 143 -11.65 -4.29 -1.35
C TYR A 143 -10.50 -3.42 -0.86
N PRO A 144 -9.37 -3.39 -1.60
CA PRO A 144 -8.23 -2.54 -1.28
C PRO A 144 -8.66 -1.11 -0.97
N LEU A 145 -8.09 -0.58 0.12
CA LEU A 145 -8.32 0.76 0.62
C LEU A 145 -7.00 1.39 1.07
N GLY A 146 -6.92 2.72 1.00
CA GLY A 146 -5.72 3.45 1.33
C GLY A 146 -5.94 4.95 1.27
N TYR A 147 -4.96 5.71 1.74
CA TYR A 147 -4.97 7.17 1.74
C TYR A 147 -4.11 7.79 0.64
N SER A 148 -3.22 7.02 0.01
CA SER A 148 -2.13 7.51 -0.85
C SER A 148 -1.51 8.82 -0.35
N SER A 149 -1.97 9.97 -0.86
CA SER A 149 -1.47 11.29 -0.49
C SER A 149 -2.50 12.24 0.16
N GLY A 150 -3.63 11.73 0.69
CA GLY A 150 -4.50 12.53 1.57
C GLY A 150 -6.01 12.52 1.28
N GLN A 151 -6.57 11.42 0.77
CA GLN A 151 -8.03 11.19 0.85
C GLN A 151 -8.28 9.70 0.92
N LEU A 152 -9.09 9.22 1.88
CA LEU A 152 -9.39 7.80 1.98
C LEU A 152 -10.21 7.36 0.78
N LYS A 153 -9.75 6.31 0.10
CA LYS A 153 -10.47 5.68 -1.00
C LYS A 153 -10.43 4.17 -0.89
N LYS A 154 -11.42 3.54 -1.52
CA LYS A 154 -11.59 2.09 -1.59
C LYS A 154 -11.98 1.69 -3.01
N MET A 155 -11.61 0.49 -3.42
CA MET A 155 -12.14 -0.06 -4.66
C MET A 155 -13.66 -0.24 -4.57
N PRO A 156 -14.46 0.24 -5.53
CA PRO A 156 -15.92 0.05 -5.52
C PRO A 156 -16.34 -1.36 -5.97
N VAL A 157 -15.41 -2.13 -6.52
CA VAL A 157 -15.58 -3.52 -6.98
C VAL A 157 -14.48 -4.37 -6.37
N PRO A 158 -14.72 -5.67 -6.12
CA PRO A 158 -13.72 -6.50 -5.48
C PRO A 158 -12.53 -6.78 -6.41
N ALA A 159 -11.33 -6.70 -5.83
CA ALA A 159 -10.16 -7.39 -6.32
C ALA A 159 -10.16 -8.84 -5.83
N ARG A 160 -9.32 -9.69 -6.41
CA ARG A 160 -9.32 -11.14 -6.10
C ARG A 160 -7.95 -11.62 -5.66
N VAL A 161 -7.92 -12.40 -4.58
CA VAL A 161 -6.69 -13.10 -4.17
C VAL A 161 -6.33 -14.13 -5.25
N ALA A 162 -5.23 -13.89 -5.96
CA ALA A 162 -4.80 -14.72 -7.08
C ALA A 162 -3.72 -15.75 -6.69
N ALA A 163 -2.87 -15.41 -5.72
CA ALA A 163 -1.84 -16.34 -5.24
C ALA A 163 -1.44 -16.04 -3.79
N THR A 164 -1.15 -17.09 -3.03
CA THR A 164 -0.62 -17.02 -1.66
C THR A 164 0.70 -17.79 -1.53
N GLU A 165 0.80 -18.96 -2.17
CA GLU A 165 2.04 -19.77 -2.17
C GLU A 165 2.96 -19.42 -3.36
N ASN A 166 2.36 -19.13 -4.52
CA ASN A 166 3.05 -18.86 -5.78
C ASN A 166 3.13 -17.36 -6.11
N SER A 167 3.00 -16.49 -5.11
CA SER A 167 2.94 -15.03 -5.32
C SER A 167 4.16 -14.47 -6.05
N LYS A 168 5.36 -15.03 -5.80
CA LYS A 168 6.57 -14.65 -6.52
C LYS A 168 6.49 -15.02 -8.00
N ALA A 169 6.01 -16.22 -8.32
CA ALA A 169 5.84 -16.65 -9.70
C ALA A 169 4.78 -15.80 -10.41
N TYR A 170 3.62 -15.59 -9.77
CA TYR A 170 2.57 -14.70 -10.27
C TYR A 170 3.11 -13.31 -10.62
N TYR A 171 3.93 -12.72 -9.74
CA TYR A 171 4.57 -11.44 -10.02
C TYR A 171 5.46 -11.48 -11.27
N ILE A 172 6.35 -12.47 -11.38
CA ILE A 172 7.29 -12.59 -12.50
C ILE A 172 6.50 -12.70 -13.81
N GLU A 173 5.46 -13.53 -13.84
CA GLU A 173 4.61 -13.71 -15.01
C GLU A 173 3.82 -12.43 -15.36
N ALA A 174 3.28 -11.71 -14.36
CA ALA A 174 2.64 -10.41 -14.58
C ALA A 174 3.62 -9.38 -15.16
N TYR A 175 4.85 -9.33 -14.64
CA TYR A 175 5.89 -8.41 -15.08
C TYR A 175 6.39 -8.70 -16.50
N PHE A 176 6.56 -9.97 -16.85
CA PHE A 176 7.02 -10.41 -18.18
C PHE A 176 5.89 -10.78 -19.15
N SER A 177 4.63 -10.47 -18.81
CA SER A 177 3.44 -10.85 -19.61
C SER A 177 3.53 -10.46 -21.09
N GLN A 178 4.17 -9.33 -21.40
CA GLN A 178 4.37 -8.84 -22.78
C GLN A 178 5.57 -9.48 -23.50
N CYS A 179 6.35 -10.31 -22.82
CA CYS A 179 7.64 -10.83 -23.28
C CYS A 179 7.67 -12.37 -23.29
N PRO A 180 6.88 -13.02 -24.16
CA PRO A 180 6.71 -14.48 -24.16
C PRO A 180 7.98 -15.26 -24.51
N ASN A 181 8.98 -14.59 -25.08
CA ASN A 181 10.27 -15.19 -25.41
C ASN A 181 11.32 -15.04 -24.29
N SER A 182 11.00 -14.32 -23.21
CA SER A 182 11.92 -14.16 -22.08
C SER A 182 12.15 -15.50 -21.39
N PRO A 183 13.39 -15.82 -20.97
CA PRO A 183 13.64 -17.03 -20.17
C PRO A 183 12.93 -17.00 -18.81
N ASN A 184 12.49 -15.82 -18.35
CA ASN A 184 11.74 -15.65 -17.11
C ASN A 184 10.22 -15.74 -17.30
N TYR A 185 9.72 -15.89 -18.54
CA TYR A 185 8.30 -15.90 -18.82
C TYR A 185 7.67 -17.29 -18.62
N SER A 186 6.49 -17.28 -18.01
CA SER A 186 5.50 -18.35 -17.93
C SER A 186 4.12 -17.67 -17.83
N ASN A 187 3.03 -18.42 -18.03
CA ASN A 187 1.65 -17.93 -17.87
C ASN A 187 0.78 -18.89 -17.04
N THR A 188 1.43 -19.63 -16.14
CA THR A 188 0.80 -20.67 -15.31
C THR A 188 -0.10 -20.05 -14.24
N TYR A 189 0.31 -18.91 -13.69
CA TYR A 189 -0.33 -18.20 -12.58
C TYR A 189 -0.97 -16.88 -13.00
N TYR A 190 -0.44 -16.22 -14.03
CA TYR A 190 -0.96 -14.98 -14.61
C TYR A 190 -1.20 -15.16 -16.12
N ASN A 191 -2.45 -14.99 -16.54
CA ASN A 191 -2.88 -15.25 -17.92
C ASN A 191 -3.76 -14.14 -18.52
N GLN A 192 -3.77 -12.95 -17.90
CA GLN A 192 -4.54 -11.84 -18.46
C GLN A 192 -3.99 -11.42 -19.83
N PRO A 193 -4.86 -10.91 -20.74
CA PRO A 193 -4.44 -10.49 -22.06
C PRO A 193 -3.36 -9.39 -22.02
N SER A 194 -2.40 -9.50 -22.93
CA SER A 194 -1.37 -8.49 -23.18
C SER A 194 -0.93 -8.51 -24.64
N VAL A 195 -0.45 -7.38 -25.15
CA VAL A 195 0.18 -7.28 -26.47
C VAL A 195 1.65 -7.63 -26.35
N LYS A 196 2.17 -8.39 -27.32
CA LYS A 196 3.59 -8.75 -27.37
C LYS A 196 4.43 -7.48 -27.55
N GLY A 197 5.31 -7.21 -26.60
CA GLY A 197 6.29 -6.14 -26.66
C GLY A 197 7.38 -6.41 -27.71
N ASP A 198 8.02 -5.35 -28.17
CA ASP A 198 9.19 -5.45 -29.03
C ASP A 198 10.45 -5.92 -28.26
N GLU A 199 11.50 -6.24 -29.00
CA GLU A 199 12.77 -6.72 -28.43
C GLU A 199 13.39 -5.70 -27.46
N ALA A 200 13.32 -4.41 -27.78
CA ALA A 200 13.89 -3.36 -26.94
C ALA A 200 13.20 -3.28 -25.57
N ARG A 201 11.87 -3.37 -25.54
CA ARG A 201 11.08 -3.40 -24.31
C ARG A 201 11.40 -4.65 -23.48
N CYS A 202 11.47 -5.82 -24.09
CA CYS A 202 11.77 -7.05 -23.37
C CYS A 202 13.19 -7.06 -22.81
N ASN A 203 14.18 -6.62 -23.59
CA ASN A 203 15.56 -6.47 -23.13
C ASN A 203 15.65 -5.48 -21.96
N TYR A 204 14.89 -4.38 -21.99
CA TYR A 204 14.83 -3.43 -20.88
C TYR A 204 14.22 -4.06 -19.62
N LEU A 205 13.10 -4.78 -19.75
CA LEU A 205 12.44 -5.42 -18.60
C LEU A 205 13.33 -6.48 -17.96
N GLU A 206 14.04 -7.28 -18.76
CA GLU A 206 15.02 -8.27 -18.29
C GLU A 206 16.18 -7.61 -17.57
N TYR A 207 16.83 -6.62 -18.21
CA TYR A 207 17.89 -5.82 -17.57
C TYR A 207 17.41 -5.22 -16.24
N ALA A 208 16.24 -4.60 -16.23
CA ALA A 208 15.67 -3.97 -15.03
C ALA A 208 15.34 -5.00 -13.95
N PHE A 209 14.93 -6.21 -14.30
CA PHE A 209 14.66 -7.31 -13.37
C PHE A 209 15.96 -7.84 -12.72
N GLU A 210 17.02 -8.02 -13.51
CA GLU A 210 18.33 -8.49 -13.02
C GLU A 210 19.04 -7.43 -12.17
N ASN A 211 18.84 -6.14 -12.48
CA ASN A 211 19.56 -5.03 -11.84
C ASN A 211 18.72 -4.27 -10.81
N ARG A 212 17.66 -4.90 -10.26
CA ARG A 212 16.79 -4.22 -9.27
C ARG A 212 17.56 -3.79 -8.05
N ARG A 213 17.39 -2.51 -7.72
CA ARG A 213 17.90 -1.92 -6.48
C ARG A 213 16.94 -2.11 -5.31
N GLU A 214 15.64 -2.04 -5.59
CA GLU A 214 14.56 -2.17 -4.61
C GLU A 214 14.30 -3.65 -4.28
N PRO A 215 14.32 -4.03 -3.00
CA PRO A 215 13.94 -5.36 -2.56
C PRO A 215 12.44 -5.50 -2.74
N ILE A 216 12.00 -6.39 -3.63
CA ILE A 216 10.59 -6.77 -3.62
C ILE A 216 10.44 -7.83 -2.53
N SER A 217 9.67 -7.53 -1.49
CA SER A 217 9.21 -8.54 -0.54
C SER A 217 8.26 -9.47 -1.29
N GLN A 218 8.86 -10.44 -1.96
CA GLN A 218 8.18 -11.49 -2.73
C GLN A 218 8.67 -12.82 -2.17
N THR A 219 8.28 -13.02 -0.92
CA THR A 219 8.46 -14.28 -0.26
C THR A 219 7.26 -15.17 -0.56
N GLN A 220 7.32 -16.44 -0.17
CA GLN A 220 6.15 -17.32 -0.18
C GLN A 220 5.03 -16.87 0.78
N TYR A 221 5.23 -15.78 1.52
CA TYR A 221 4.27 -15.20 2.46
C TYR A 221 3.62 -13.93 1.93
N THR A 222 3.99 -13.52 0.72
CA THR A 222 3.34 -12.43 0.00
C THR A 222 2.02 -12.93 -0.59
N ILE A 223 0.98 -12.10 -0.54
CA ILE A 223 -0.34 -12.37 -1.11
C ILE A 223 -0.49 -11.51 -2.36
N SER A 224 -0.71 -12.14 -3.51
CA SER A 224 -1.04 -11.47 -4.78
C SER A 224 -2.53 -11.21 -4.87
N VAL A 225 -2.90 -9.96 -5.06
CA VAL A 225 -4.27 -9.51 -5.29
C VAL A 225 -4.37 -8.95 -6.70
N GLU A 226 -5.15 -9.63 -7.54
CA GLU A 226 -5.41 -9.24 -8.92
C GLU A 226 -6.35 -8.04 -8.98
N ASN A 227 -5.94 -7.02 -9.72
CA ASN A 227 -6.67 -5.76 -9.84
C ASN A 227 -7.74 -5.83 -10.95
N PRO A 228 -8.99 -5.47 -10.65
CA PRO A 228 -10.08 -5.53 -11.62
C PRO A 228 -9.99 -4.40 -12.65
N SER A 229 -10.39 -4.70 -13.89
CA SER A 229 -10.47 -3.72 -14.97
C SER A 229 -11.61 -2.72 -14.76
N LEU A 230 -11.43 -1.50 -15.27
CA LEU A 230 -12.54 -0.56 -15.35
C LEU A 230 -13.57 -1.05 -16.37
N PRO A 231 -14.88 -0.86 -16.13
CA PRO A 231 -15.88 -1.11 -17.16
C PRO A 231 -15.70 -0.11 -18.31
N PRO A 232 -16.01 -0.47 -19.58
CA PRO A 232 -15.88 0.43 -20.73
C PRO A 232 -16.65 1.75 -20.61
N SER A 233 -17.66 1.81 -19.76
CA SER A 233 -18.44 3.02 -19.46
C SER A 233 -17.78 3.97 -18.46
N HIS A 234 -16.70 3.58 -17.80
CA HIS A 234 -16.00 4.41 -16.82
C HIS A 234 -15.25 5.56 -17.53
N PRO A 235 -15.28 6.81 -17.03
CA PRO A 235 -14.66 7.95 -17.72
C PRO A 235 -13.15 7.83 -17.93
N ASN A 236 -12.46 7.10 -17.05
CA ASN A 236 -11.02 6.83 -17.15
C ASN A 236 -10.68 5.52 -17.88
N TYR A 237 -11.68 4.84 -18.47
CA TYR A 237 -11.43 3.62 -19.24
C TYR A 237 -10.64 3.94 -20.52
N SER A 238 -9.63 3.14 -20.79
CA SER A 238 -8.77 3.19 -21.97
C SER A 238 -8.10 1.83 -22.17
N LEU A 239 -7.88 1.44 -23.41
CA LEU A 239 -6.98 0.36 -23.79
C LEU A 239 -5.65 0.99 -24.22
N ASP A 240 -4.55 0.61 -23.57
CA ASP A 240 -3.22 0.90 -24.09
C ASP A 240 -2.87 -0.12 -25.17
N GLU A 241 -3.06 0.25 -26.43
CA GLU A 241 -2.79 -0.60 -27.60
C GLU A 241 -1.34 -1.12 -27.64
N SER A 242 -0.40 -0.42 -27.01
CA SER A 242 1.02 -0.83 -26.99
C SER A 242 1.30 -1.97 -26.02
N SER A 243 0.52 -2.09 -24.94
CA SER A 243 0.68 -3.12 -23.91
C SER A 243 -0.45 -4.14 -23.88
N GLY A 244 -1.60 -3.83 -24.49
CA GLY A 244 -2.83 -4.60 -24.41
C GLY A 244 -3.55 -4.48 -23.06
N PHE A 245 -3.06 -3.63 -22.15
CA PHE A 245 -3.68 -3.46 -20.85
C PHE A 245 -4.79 -2.41 -20.91
N VAL A 246 -5.94 -2.78 -20.38
CA VAL A 246 -6.99 -1.83 -20.05
C VAL A 246 -6.69 -1.17 -18.72
N THR A 247 -7.18 0.05 -18.52
CA THR A 247 -7.13 0.71 -17.23
C THR A 247 -7.83 -0.12 -16.15
N LYS A 248 -7.26 -0.11 -14.95
CA LYS A 248 -7.71 -0.89 -13.79
C LYS A 248 -7.99 0.01 -12.58
N TYR A 249 -8.72 -0.55 -11.63
CA TYR A 249 -8.62 -0.10 -10.23
C TYR A 249 -7.32 -0.64 -9.66
N GLY A 250 -6.62 0.07 -8.79
CA GLY A 250 -5.38 -0.47 -8.24
C GLY A 250 -4.81 0.32 -7.08
N SER A 251 -4.15 -0.34 -6.15
CA SER A 251 -3.32 0.39 -5.18
C SER A 251 -2.20 1.14 -5.90
N THR A 252 -1.76 2.25 -5.32
CA THR A 252 -0.70 3.10 -5.85
C THR A 252 0.25 3.57 -4.74
N ARG A 253 1.22 4.39 -5.10
CA ARG A 253 2.17 4.99 -4.16
C ARG A 253 1.43 5.67 -3.00
N GLY A 254 1.80 5.31 -1.77
CA GLY A 254 1.22 5.81 -0.52
C GLY A 254 0.08 4.96 0.05
N ASP A 255 -0.47 4.00 -0.72
CA ASP A 255 -1.39 2.99 -0.17
C ASP A 255 -0.64 1.91 0.62
N SER A 256 0.69 1.87 0.53
CA SER A 256 1.59 1.01 1.31
C SER A 256 1.22 1.01 2.79
N GLY A 257 1.24 -0.17 3.40
CA GLY A 257 0.84 -0.39 4.79
C GLY A 257 -0.67 -0.51 5.01
N GLY A 258 -1.50 -0.16 4.01
CA GLY A 258 -2.96 -0.34 4.07
C GLY A 258 -3.36 -1.82 4.24
N PRO A 259 -4.42 -2.13 4.99
CA PRO A 259 -4.76 -3.50 5.35
C PRO A 259 -5.38 -4.28 4.18
N LEU A 260 -5.05 -5.56 4.06
CA LEU A 260 -5.81 -6.55 3.29
C LEU A 260 -6.89 -7.16 4.18
N ILE A 261 -8.15 -6.78 3.94
CA ILE A 261 -9.26 -7.19 4.80
C ILE A 261 -10.12 -8.23 4.09
N PHE A 262 -10.41 -9.31 4.81
CA PHE A 262 -11.37 -10.35 4.40
C PHE A 262 -12.10 -10.85 5.65
N ASP A 263 -13.43 -11.00 5.60
CA ASP A 263 -14.27 -11.39 6.74
C ASP A 263 -13.95 -10.64 8.05
N GLY A 264 -13.76 -9.32 7.96
CA GLY A 264 -13.52 -8.45 9.12
C GLY A 264 -12.15 -8.64 9.80
N LYS A 265 -11.23 -9.39 9.19
CA LYS A 265 -9.87 -9.62 9.70
C LYS A 265 -8.82 -9.10 8.72
N ILE A 266 -7.69 -8.66 9.26
CA ILE A 266 -6.53 -8.23 8.47
C ILE A 266 -5.62 -9.43 8.20
N TYR A 267 -5.39 -9.73 6.93
CA TYR A 267 -4.54 -10.85 6.48
C TYR A 267 -3.14 -10.41 6.02
N GLY A 268 -2.93 -9.11 5.83
CA GLY A 268 -1.66 -8.57 5.40
C GLY A 268 -1.69 -7.05 5.24
N VAL A 269 -0.56 -6.48 4.85
CA VAL A 269 -0.39 -5.04 4.60
C VAL A 269 0.12 -4.79 3.19
N ALA A 270 -0.38 -3.75 2.52
CA ALA A 270 0.02 -3.44 1.15
C ALA A 270 1.53 -3.16 1.11
N SER A 271 2.26 -3.86 0.26
CA SER A 271 3.73 -3.76 0.21
C SER A 271 4.18 -3.18 -1.13
N SER A 272 3.76 -3.80 -2.23
CA SER A 272 4.23 -3.42 -3.57
C SER A 272 3.17 -3.66 -4.65
N VAL A 273 3.50 -3.31 -5.89
CA VAL A 273 2.63 -3.40 -7.06
C VAL A 273 3.38 -4.01 -8.23
N ALA A 274 2.66 -4.57 -9.22
CA ALA A 274 3.27 -5.17 -10.40
C ALA A 274 4.00 -4.14 -11.27
N ASN A 275 3.38 -2.96 -11.45
CA ASN A 275 3.93 -1.88 -12.25
C ASN A 275 3.83 -0.53 -11.54
N ILE A 276 4.94 -0.11 -10.91
CA ILE A 276 5.01 1.17 -10.19
C ILE A 276 4.99 2.40 -11.11
N TYR A 277 5.39 2.24 -12.38
CA TYR A 277 5.49 3.35 -13.33
C TYR A 277 4.19 3.59 -14.12
N SER A 278 3.21 2.70 -13.98
CA SER A 278 1.89 2.85 -14.59
C SER A 278 0.79 2.42 -13.64
N ALA A 279 0.47 3.30 -12.68
CA ALA A 279 -0.69 3.11 -11.79
C ALA A 279 -2.01 2.79 -12.54
N PRO A 280 -2.32 3.41 -13.70
CA PRO A 280 -3.56 3.09 -14.43
C PRO A 280 -3.62 1.66 -14.95
N HIS A 281 -2.47 1.03 -15.24
CA HIS A 281 -2.38 -0.32 -15.79
C HIS A 281 -1.75 -1.30 -14.79
N ASN A 282 -1.79 -0.98 -13.49
CA ASN A 282 -1.24 -1.86 -12.47
C ASN A 282 -2.14 -3.11 -12.34
N VAL A 283 -1.63 -4.26 -12.76
CA VAL A 283 -2.40 -5.50 -12.88
C VAL A 283 -2.59 -6.24 -11.56
N ALA A 284 -1.74 -5.97 -10.57
CA ALA A 284 -1.84 -6.59 -9.25
C ALA A 284 -1.21 -5.75 -8.14
N THR A 285 -1.74 -5.92 -6.93
CA THR A 285 -1.18 -5.42 -5.68
C THR A 285 -0.65 -6.60 -4.85
N PHE A 286 0.51 -6.44 -4.24
CA PHE A 286 1.15 -7.45 -3.40
C PHE A 286 1.11 -7.00 -1.96
N TYR A 287 0.57 -7.85 -1.10
CA TYR A 287 0.49 -7.63 0.33
C TYR A 287 1.49 -8.52 1.06
N GLU A 288 2.20 -7.99 2.05
CA GLU A 288 2.92 -8.85 2.97
C GLU A 288 1.90 -9.54 3.88
N GLY A 289 1.73 -10.85 3.70
CA GLY A 289 0.75 -11.64 4.43
C GLY A 289 1.25 -12.02 5.81
N LEU A 290 0.36 -12.09 6.80
CA LEU A 290 0.69 -12.34 8.21
C LEU A 290 1.00 -13.82 8.55
N GLY A 291 0.86 -14.72 7.58
CA GLY A 291 0.94 -16.17 7.79
C GLY A 291 2.36 -16.74 7.87
N ARG A 292 3.40 -15.91 7.94
CA ARG A 292 4.77 -16.40 8.12
C ARG A 292 4.93 -17.00 9.51
N GLU A 293 5.63 -18.12 9.61
CA GLU A 293 5.85 -18.82 10.88
C GLU A 293 6.44 -17.90 11.95
N GLY A 294 5.68 -17.61 13.02
CA GLY A 294 6.09 -16.72 14.11
C GLY A 294 5.62 -15.27 13.96
N ALA A 295 5.16 -14.84 12.78
CA ALA A 295 4.69 -13.47 12.57
C ALA A 295 3.44 -13.13 13.36
N TYR A 296 2.42 -13.99 13.32
CA TYR A 296 1.22 -13.82 14.13
C TYR A 296 1.55 -13.75 15.64
N ASN A 297 2.41 -14.65 16.13
CA ASN A 297 2.81 -14.65 17.54
C ASN A 297 3.55 -13.37 17.92
N TRP A 298 4.47 -12.91 17.07
CA TRP A 298 5.16 -11.64 17.26
C TRP A 298 4.19 -10.45 17.32
N ILE A 299 3.17 -10.41 16.44
CA ILE A 299 2.12 -9.38 16.50
C ILE A 299 1.41 -9.44 17.85
N VAL A 300 0.94 -10.61 18.26
CA VAL A 300 0.21 -10.80 19.52
C VAL A 300 1.05 -10.41 20.73
N GLU A 301 2.32 -10.82 20.79
CA GLU A 301 3.23 -10.49 21.88
C GLU A 301 3.55 -8.99 21.93
N THR A 302 3.81 -8.38 20.78
CA THR A 302 4.05 -6.94 20.67
C THR A 302 2.81 -6.15 21.11
N VAL A 303 1.61 -6.55 20.69
CA VAL A 303 0.36 -5.93 21.14
C VAL A 303 0.20 -6.07 22.64
N LYS A 304 0.39 -7.27 23.21
CA LYS A 304 0.28 -7.51 24.67
C LYS A 304 1.23 -6.63 25.47
N ASP A 305 2.47 -6.49 25.00
CA ASP A 305 3.48 -5.63 25.62
C ASP A 305 3.04 -4.15 25.62
N ILE A 306 2.55 -3.65 24.48
CA ILE A 306 1.98 -2.29 24.36
C ILE A 306 0.79 -2.12 25.31
N GLN A 307 -0.17 -3.04 25.30
CA GLN A 307 -1.39 -2.94 26.12
C GLN A 307 -1.10 -2.95 27.62
N THR A 308 -0.06 -3.65 28.05
CA THR A 308 0.39 -3.63 29.45
C THR A 308 0.79 -2.22 29.87
N ARG A 309 1.51 -1.48 29.00
CA ARG A 309 1.87 -0.07 29.25
C ARG A 309 0.67 0.86 29.20
N VAL A 310 -0.21 0.70 28.20
CA VAL A 310 -1.43 1.52 28.07
C VAL A 310 -2.30 1.39 29.32
N THR A 311 -2.49 0.17 29.81
CA THR A 311 -3.28 -0.10 31.02
C THR A 311 -2.64 0.54 32.25
N ALA A 312 -1.32 0.40 32.43
CA ALA A 312 -0.60 1.03 33.54
C ALA A 312 -0.74 2.55 33.55
N THR A 313 -0.69 3.20 32.38
CA THR A 313 -0.92 4.65 32.24
C THR A 313 -2.37 5.02 32.59
N SER A 314 -3.36 4.27 32.11
CA SER A 314 -4.78 4.54 32.41
C SER A 314 -5.13 4.39 33.90
N LEU A 315 -4.48 3.46 34.62
CA LEU A 315 -4.67 3.28 36.06
C LEU A 315 -4.07 4.43 36.89
N SER A 316 -3.18 5.24 36.29
CA SER A 316 -2.59 6.42 36.94
C SER A 316 -3.37 7.72 36.71
N SER A 317 -4.33 7.72 35.77
CA SER A 317 -5.22 8.84 35.46
C SER A 317 -6.65 8.50 35.90
N GLU A 318 -7.21 9.22 36.87
CA GLU A 318 -8.58 9.01 37.38
C GLU A 318 -9.67 9.34 36.35
N GLU A 319 -9.90 8.47 35.36
CA GLU A 319 -11.18 8.34 34.66
C GLU A 319 -11.16 7.03 33.83
N LYS A 320 -12.12 6.14 34.08
CA LYS A 320 -12.19 4.82 33.42
C LYS A 320 -13.08 4.90 32.18
N PRO A 321 -12.54 4.88 30.95
CA PRO A 321 -13.33 4.49 29.79
C PRO A 321 -13.64 2.99 29.86
N GLU A 322 -14.78 2.60 29.30
CA GLU A 322 -15.27 1.22 29.26
C GLU A 322 -14.34 0.36 28.38
N PHE A 323 -13.50 -0.46 29.03
CA PHE A 323 -12.57 -1.35 28.35
C PHE A 323 -13.31 -2.45 27.59
N ARG A 324 -13.24 -2.44 26.26
CA ARG A 324 -13.63 -3.59 25.43
C ARG A 324 -12.45 -4.57 25.40
N PRO A 325 -12.60 -5.80 25.94
CA PRO A 325 -11.51 -6.78 25.90
C PRO A 325 -11.11 -7.11 24.47
N ILE A 326 -9.80 -7.10 24.21
CA ILE A 326 -9.23 -7.59 22.96
C ILE A 326 -9.40 -9.12 22.94
N ILE A 327 -10.35 -9.59 22.14
CA ILE A 327 -10.53 -11.02 21.90
C ILE A 327 -9.75 -11.37 20.63
N PHE A 328 -8.55 -11.94 20.80
CA PHE A 328 -7.94 -12.69 19.72
C PHE A 328 -8.67 -14.04 19.66
N PRO A 329 -9.23 -14.46 18.51
CA PRO A 329 -9.83 -15.78 18.41
C PRO A 329 -8.75 -16.84 18.66
N ASP A 330 -8.99 -17.69 19.65
CA ASP A 330 -8.20 -18.89 19.89
C ASP A 330 -8.60 -19.96 18.85
N TYR A 331 -7.60 -20.39 18.07
CA TYR A 331 -7.52 -21.56 17.17
C TYR A 331 -8.76 -21.96 16.35
#